data_AF-A0A973GVL0-F1
#
_entry.id   AF-A0A973GVL0-F1
#
_cell.length_a   1.000
_cell.length_b   1.000
_cell.length_c   1.000
_cell.angle_alpha   90.00
_cell.angle_beta   90.00
_cell.angle_gamma   90.00
#
_symmetry.space_group_name_H-M   'P 1'
#
loop_
_entity.id
_entity.type
_entity.pdbx_description
1 polymer ?
#
loop_
_entity_poly.entity_id
_entity_poly.type
_entity_poly.pdbx_seq_one_letter_code
_entity_poly.pdbx_strand_id
1 'polypeptide(L)'
;VFLAVGFETTAPANAMAVRQAAREGVANFSELVSQVMVPPAMRAILSSPGNRVQGFLAAGHVCAIMGWEEYEPVAEEFGVPIVPAGFEPVDLLDGILKVVEMLEEGRGGVVNAYGRVVSREGNREARRVMNEVFEVADRPWRGIGVIPKSGLVLRREYARFDAEKRFDVGHIAPQESPLCRSGEVLQGHLKPSDCPAFGRECSPQTPLGATMVSSEGACAAYYRYHRQSL
;
A
#
# COMPACT_ATOMS: atom_id res chain seq x y z
N VAL A 1 -10.84 17.54 10.79
CA VAL A 1 -10.84 16.42 9.82
C VAL A 1 -9.43 15.87 9.75
N PHE A 2 -9.26 14.56 9.95
CA PHE A 2 -7.98 13.86 9.83
C PHE A 2 -7.93 13.15 8.47
N LEU A 3 -6.80 13.23 7.77
CA LEU A 3 -6.61 12.54 6.49
C LEU A 3 -6.00 11.16 6.76
N ALA A 4 -6.85 10.13 6.73
CA ALA A 4 -6.46 8.75 6.99
C ALA A 4 -5.91 8.09 5.72
N VAL A 5 -4.63 8.35 5.42
CA VAL A 5 -3.90 7.76 4.27
C VAL A 5 -2.99 6.63 4.76
N GLY A 6 -2.79 5.64 3.90
CA GLY A 6 -1.79 4.60 4.08
C GLY A 6 -2.35 3.20 3.87
N PHE A 7 -1.56 2.23 4.29
CA PHE A 7 -1.87 0.80 4.17
C PHE A 7 -2.44 0.25 5.48
N GLU A 8 -2.48 -1.08 5.57
CA GLU A 8 -2.91 -1.80 6.77
C GLU A 8 -2.02 -1.49 7.99
N THR A 9 -0.80 -0.99 7.80
CA THR A 9 0.05 -0.53 8.90
C THR A 9 -0.53 0.67 9.66
N THR A 10 -1.23 1.58 8.97
CA THR A 10 -1.80 2.80 9.60
C THR A 10 -3.27 2.65 10.00
N ALA A 11 -3.97 1.68 9.41
CA ALA A 11 -5.40 1.43 9.66
C ALA A 11 -5.77 1.14 11.13
N PRO A 12 -5.00 0.37 11.92
CA PRO A 12 -5.34 0.14 13.31
C PRO A 12 -5.42 1.43 14.13
N ALA A 13 -4.46 2.34 13.95
CA ALA A 13 -4.43 3.61 14.69
C ALA A 13 -5.60 4.52 14.31
N ASN A 14 -5.93 4.60 13.02
CA ASN A 14 -7.08 5.38 12.53
C ASN A 14 -8.41 4.79 13.05
N ALA A 15 -8.55 3.46 12.99
CA ALA A 15 -9.69 2.77 13.57
C ALA A 15 -9.83 3.05 15.08
N MET A 16 -8.71 3.03 15.82
CA MET A 16 -8.71 3.36 17.24
C MET A 16 -9.14 4.81 17.51
N ALA A 17 -8.70 5.77 16.69
CA ALA A 17 -9.10 7.17 16.82
C ALA A 17 -10.61 7.35 16.65
N VAL A 18 -11.20 6.74 15.61
CA VAL A 18 -12.65 6.72 15.39
C VAL A 18 -13.39 6.05 16.54
N ARG A 19 -12.91 4.88 16.98
CA ARG A 19 -13.52 4.14 18.09
C ARG A 19 -13.48 4.94 19.39
N GLN A 20 -12.37 5.63 19.68
CA GLN A 20 -12.24 6.47 20.87
C GLN A 20 -13.16 7.69 20.79
N ALA A 21 -13.17 8.39 19.66
CA ALA A 21 -14.09 9.50 19.41
C ALA A 21 -15.55 9.07 19.58
N ALA A 22 -15.90 7.86 19.16
CA ALA A 22 -17.23 7.30 19.35
C ALA A 22 -17.58 7.06 20.82
N ARG A 23 -16.65 6.49 21.59
CA ARG A 23 -16.81 6.20 23.03
C ARG A 23 -16.93 7.47 23.87
N GLU A 24 -16.14 8.49 23.54
CA GLU A 24 -16.12 9.76 24.26
C GLU A 24 -17.19 10.76 23.79
N GLY A 25 -17.93 10.45 22.71
CA GLY A 25 -18.94 11.34 22.16
C GLY A 25 -18.36 12.59 21.48
N VAL A 26 -17.14 12.52 20.95
CA VAL A 26 -16.46 13.63 20.28
C VAL A 26 -17.17 13.97 18.96
N ALA A 27 -17.75 15.17 18.88
CA ALA A 27 -18.58 15.58 17.74
C ALA A 27 -17.82 16.30 16.62
N ASN A 28 -16.62 16.80 16.88
CA ASN A 28 -15.80 17.60 15.94
C ASN A 28 -14.64 16.79 15.30
N PHE A 29 -14.58 15.49 15.55
CA PHE A 29 -13.66 14.58 14.88
C PHE A 29 -14.32 13.96 13.65
N SER A 30 -13.56 13.80 12.57
CA SER A 30 -13.97 13.10 11.34
C SER A 30 -12.72 12.69 10.58
N GLU A 31 -12.78 11.58 9.86
CA GLU A 31 -11.71 11.05 9.02
C GLU A 31 -12.12 11.09 7.55
N LEU A 32 -11.21 11.58 6.69
CA LEU A 32 -11.27 11.34 5.26
C LEU A 32 -10.48 10.07 4.98
N VAL A 33 -11.18 8.95 4.85
CA VAL A 33 -10.54 7.63 4.71
C VAL A 33 -10.05 7.44 3.28
N SER A 34 -8.73 7.33 3.13
CA SER A 34 -8.00 7.14 1.88
C SER A 34 -7.03 5.96 1.98
N GLN A 35 -7.32 5.01 2.87
CA GLN A 35 -6.52 3.82 3.07
C GLN A 35 -6.77 2.77 2.01
N VAL A 36 -5.73 2.00 1.72
CA VAL A 36 -5.63 1.01 0.65
C VAL A 36 -5.04 -0.31 1.17
N MET A 37 -5.25 -1.40 0.45
CA MET A 37 -4.85 -2.76 0.82
C MET A 37 -3.84 -3.36 -0.16
N VAL A 38 -2.82 -4.03 0.37
CA VAL A 38 -1.69 -4.57 -0.40
C VAL A 38 -2.04 -5.82 -1.21
N PRO A 39 -2.67 -6.89 -0.67
CA PRO A 39 -2.94 -8.10 -1.47
C PRO A 39 -3.78 -7.86 -2.73
N PRO A 40 -4.85 -7.03 -2.72
CA PRO A 40 -5.60 -6.67 -3.93
C PRO A 40 -4.75 -5.94 -4.98
N ALA A 41 -3.86 -5.05 -4.54
CA ALA A 41 -2.93 -4.37 -5.46
C ALA A 41 -1.91 -5.33 -6.08
N MET A 42 -1.37 -6.27 -5.30
CA MET A 42 -0.49 -7.32 -5.82
C MET A 42 -1.19 -8.17 -6.88
N ARG A 43 -2.44 -8.59 -6.62
CA ARG A 43 -3.27 -9.33 -7.57
C ARG A 43 -3.49 -8.52 -8.86
N ALA A 44 -3.80 -7.23 -8.76
CA ALA A 44 -3.97 -6.35 -9.92
C ALA A 44 -2.70 -6.25 -10.78
N ILE A 45 -1.51 -6.19 -10.16
CA ILE A 45 -0.24 -6.21 -10.87
C ILE A 45 -0.04 -7.55 -11.57
N LEU A 46 -0.23 -8.66 -10.86
CA LEU A 46 -0.03 -10.02 -11.39
C LEU A 46 -0.98 -10.37 -12.53
N SER A 47 -2.22 -9.87 -12.48
CA SER A 47 -3.23 -10.05 -13.54
C SER A 47 -3.04 -9.12 -14.74
N SER A 48 -2.13 -8.14 -14.67
CA SER A 48 -1.91 -7.20 -15.77
C SER A 48 -1.27 -7.89 -16.98
N PRO A 49 -1.75 -7.65 -18.22
CA PRO A 49 -1.14 -8.22 -19.44
C PRO A 49 0.34 -7.87 -19.61
N GLY A 50 0.78 -6.75 -19.05
CA GLY A 50 2.17 -6.30 -19.09
C GLY A 50 3.02 -6.75 -17.91
N ASN A 51 2.50 -7.61 -17.02
CA ASN A 51 3.18 -7.99 -15.78
C ASN A 51 4.60 -8.52 -16.04
N ARG A 52 5.56 -8.03 -15.26
CA ARG A 52 6.97 -8.48 -15.25
C ARG A 52 7.41 -9.01 -13.89
N VAL A 53 6.54 -8.92 -12.88
CA VAL A 53 6.86 -9.31 -11.51
C VAL A 53 6.76 -10.82 -11.38
N GLN A 54 7.88 -11.44 -10.98
CA GLN A 54 8.00 -12.89 -10.80
C GLN A 54 7.97 -13.29 -9.33
N GLY A 55 8.18 -12.35 -8.41
CA GLY A 55 8.16 -12.59 -6.98
C GLY A 55 8.08 -11.29 -6.19
N PHE A 56 7.69 -11.37 -4.92
CA PHE A 56 7.49 -10.21 -4.07
C PHE A 56 8.30 -10.30 -2.78
N LEU A 57 8.89 -9.17 -2.39
CA LEU A 57 9.22 -8.89 -1.00
C LEU A 57 7.99 -8.24 -0.36
N ALA A 58 7.26 -8.98 0.46
CA ALA A 58 6.08 -8.44 1.14
C ALA A 58 6.54 -7.51 2.28
N ALA A 59 5.87 -6.35 2.40
CA ALA A 59 6.27 -5.30 3.32
C ALA A 59 6.13 -5.77 4.79
N GLY A 60 7.25 -5.89 5.50
CA GLY A 60 7.29 -6.46 6.85
C GLY A 60 6.34 -5.78 7.85
N HIS A 61 6.18 -4.45 7.78
CA HIS A 61 5.26 -3.73 8.68
C HIS A 61 3.78 -4.03 8.40
N VAL A 62 3.40 -4.20 7.13
CA VAL A 62 2.04 -4.63 6.77
C VAL A 62 1.81 -6.05 7.27
N CYS A 63 2.79 -6.94 7.04
CA CYS A 63 2.74 -8.32 7.51
C CYS A 63 2.74 -8.43 9.04
N ALA A 64 3.34 -7.48 9.77
CA ALA A 64 3.28 -7.46 11.23
C ALA A 64 1.85 -7.21 11.74
N ILE A 65 1.03 -6.46 10.99
CA ILE A 65 -0.37 -6.22 11.32
C ILE A 65 -1.28 -7.33 10.79
N MET A 66 -1.19 -7.64 9.49
CA MET A 66 -2.13 -8.52 8.81
C MET A 66 -1.71 -9.99 8.84
N GLY A 67 -0.45 -10.27 9.13
CA GLY A 67 0.17 -11.58 8.92
C GLY A 67 0.51 -11.78 7.45
N TRP A 68 0.72 -13.05 7.07
CA TRP A 68 0.93 -13.41 5.66
C TRP A 68 -0.16 -14.34 5.09
N GLU A 69 -1.16 -14.70 5.89
CA GLU A 69 -2.24 -15.61 5.48
C GLU A 69 -2.96 -15.12 4.21
N GLU A 70 -3.18 -13.82 4.05
CA GLU A 70 -3.84 -13.26 2.85
C GLU A 70 -2.97 -13.31 1.58
N TYR A 71 -1.66 -13.56 1.72
CA TYR A 71 -0.76 -13.75 0.58
C TYR A 71 -0.73 -15.20 0.07
N GLU A 72 -1.09 -16.19 0.89
CA GLU A 72 -1.13 -17.60 0.49
C GLU A 72 -2.02 -17.86 -0.74
N PRO A 73 -3.28 -17.40 -0.80
CA PRO A 73 -4.11 -17.59 -1.99
C PRO A 73 -3.59 -16.81 -3.21
N VAL A 74 -2.88 -15.69 -3.01
CA VAL A 74 -2.24 -14.96 -4.13
C VAL A 74 -1.06 -15.76 -4.67
N ALA A 75 -0.23 -16.30 -3.81
CA ALA A 75 0.91 -17.12 -4.20
C ALA A 75 0.48 -18.40 -4.92
N GLU A 76 -0.60 -19.05 -4.44
CA GLU A 76 -1.18 -20.25 -5.06
C GLU A 76 -1.79 -19.96 -6.44
N GLU A 77 -2.59 -18.89 -6.56
CA GLU A 77 -3.26 -18.53 -7.81
C GLU A 77 -2.29 -18.17 -8.94
N PHE A 78 -1.20 -17.45 -8.62
CA PHE A 78 -0.25 -16.95 -9.62
C PHE A 78 1.06 -17.74 -9.68
N GLY A 79 1.26 -18.71 -8.79
CA GLY A 79 2.48 -19.52 -8.74
C GLY A 79 3.75 -18.72 -8.44
N VAL A 80 3.64 -17.60 -7.71
CA VAL A 80 4.77 -16.70 -7.43
C VAL A 80 5.26 -16.81 -5.98
N PRO A 81 6.58 -16.70 -5.72
CA PRO A 81 7.11 -16.53 -4.38
C PRO A 81 6.74 -15.17 -3.78
N ILE A 82 6.28 -15.19 -2.53
CA ILE A 82 6.02 -13.99 -1.72
C ILE A 82 6.78 -14.15 -0.40
N VAL A 83 7.69 -13.22 -0.11
CA VAL A 83 8.58 -13.31 1.05
C VAL A 83 8.41 -12.08 1.93
N PRO A 84 7.69 -12.17 3.06
CA PRO A 84 7.71 -11.13 4.08
C PRO A 84 9.13 -10.86 4.55
N ALA A 85 9.61 -9.63 4.38
CA ALA A 85 10.98 -9.23 4.70
C ALA A 85 11.00 -8.00 5.62
N GLY A 86 12.09 -7.87 6.38
CA GLY A 86 12.38 -6.68 7.17
C GLY A 86 12.97 -5.55 6.32
N PHE A 87 13.45 -4.50 7.01
CA PHE A 87 13.94 -3.27 6.37
C PHE A 87 15.42 -3.01 6.60
N GLU A 88 16.10 -3.84 7.39
CA GLU A 88 17.56 -3.79 7.49
C GLU A 88 18.18 -4.33 6.19
N PRO A 89 19.38 -3.87 5.79
CA PRO A 89 20.03 -4.35 4.57
C PRO A 89 20.15 -5.89 4.52
N VAL A 90 20.43 -6.53 5.66
CA VAL A 90 20.51 -7.99 5.77
C VAL A 90 19.15 -8.68 5.63
N ASP A 91 18.08 -8.05 6.13
CA ASP A 91 16.71 -8.57 5.99
C ASP A 91 16.28 -8.55 4.50
N LEU A 92 16.67 -7.48 3.78
CA LEU A 92 16.42 -7.37 2.34
C LEU A 92 17.22 -8.41 1.54
N LEU A 93 18.50 -8.61 1.86
CA LEU A 93 19.34 -9.61 1.18
C LEU A 93 18.81 -11.04 1.41
N ASP A 94 18.43 -11.41 2.64
CA ASP A 94 17.83 -12.72 2.93
C ASP A 94 16.49 -12.89 2.20
N GLY A 95 15.66 -11.86 2.17
CA GLY A 95 14.40 -11.87 1.43
C GLY A 95 14.60 -12.10 -0.07
N ILE A 96 15.56 -11.39 -0.68
CA ILE A 96 15.89 -11.54 -2.11
C ILE A 96 16.42 -12.94 -2.38
N LEU A 97 17.36 -13.45 -1.56
CA LEU A 97 17.92 -14.79 -1.70
C LEU A 97 16.80 -15.84 -1.73
N LYS A 98 15.89 -15.81 -0.77
CA LYS A 98 14.75 -16.75 -0.69
C LYS A 98 13.83 -16.68 -1.89
N VAL A 99 13.53 -15.48 -2.40
CA VAL A 99 12.75 -15.32 -3.62
C VAL A 99 13.47 -15.99 -4.80
N VAL A 100 14.78 -15.76 -4.94
CA VAL A 100 15.57 -16.35 -6.04
C VAL A 100 15.62 -17.87 -5.94
N GLU A 101 15.91 -18.43 -4.76
CA GLU A 101 15.92 -19.89 -4.53
C GLU A 101 14.57 -20.52 -4.90
N MET A 102 13.46 -19.90 -4.48
CA MET A 102 12.11 -20.36 -4.84
C MET A 102 11.86 -20.32 -6.36
N LEU A 103 12.35 -19.28 -7.05
CA LEU A 103 12.24 -19.19 -8.51
C LEU A 103 13.07 -20.27 -9.20
N GLU A 104 14.30 -20.55 -8.75
CA GLU A 104 15.15 -21.61 -9.30
C GLU A 104 14.57 -23.00 -9.07
N GLU A 105 13.84 -23.20 -7.96
CA GLU A 105 13.08 -24.42 -7.66
C GLU A 105 11.77 -24.53 -8.46
N GLY A 106 11.33 -23.47 -9.15
CA GLY A 106 10.02 -23.41 -9.78
C GLY A 106 8.85 -23.44 -8.78
N ARG A 107 9.06 -22.95 -7.56
CA ARG A 107 8.14 -23.04 -6.43
C ARG A 107 7.49 -21.69 -6.12
N GLY A 108 6.16 -21.64 -6.25
CA GLY A 108 5.33 -20.57 -5.66
C GLY A 108 5.07 -20.79 -4.17
N GLY A 109 4.62 -19.76 -3.46
CA GLY A 109 4.22 -19.86 -2.05
C GLY A 109 4.72 -18.71 -1.20
N VAL A 110 4.52 -18.82 0.11
CA VAL A 110 4.94 -17.80 1.08
C VAL A 110 6.03 -18.33 1.99
N VAL A 111 7.16 -17.62 2.11
CA VAL A 111 8.25 -17.93 3.06
C VAL A 111 8.56 -16.70 3.89
N ASN A 112 8.44 -16.79 5.21
CA ASN A 112 8.72 -15.66 6.09
C ASN A 112 10.24 -15.48 6.30
N ALA A 113 10.80 -14.38 5.82
CA ALA A 113 12.17 -13.94 6.12
C ALA A 113 12.25 -13.01 7.33
N TYR A 114 11.11 -12.62 7.90
CA TYR A 114 11.00 -11.66 9.00
C TYR A 114 10.39 -12.26 10.28
N GLY A 115 10.80 -13.50 10.60
CA GLY A 115 10.26 -14.30 11.71
C GLY A 115 10.36 -13.70 13.10
N ARG A 116 11.22 -12.69 13.31
CA ARG A 116 11.34 -11.96 14.58
C ARG A 116 10.18 -10.99 14.86
N VAL A 117 9.43 -10.59 13.84
CA VAL A 117 8.30 -9.64 13.96
C VAL A 117 7.00 -10.22 13.42
N VAL A 118 7.08 -10.95 12.30
CA VAL A 118 5.91 -11.35 11.52
C VAL A 118 5.49 -12.77 11.89
N SER A 119 4.20 -12.95 12.14
CA SER A 119 3.52 -14.24 12.33
C SER A 119 2.50 -14.49 11.21
N ARG A 120 2.00 -15.74 11.08
CA ARG A 120 1.07 -16.09 10.00
C ARG A 120 -0.24 -15.32 10.11
N GLU A 121 -0.77 -15.21 11.32
CA GLU A 121 -2.05 -14.53 11.61
C GLU A 121 -1.96 -13.01 11.76
N GLY A 122 -0.74 -12.48 11.93
CA GLY A 122 -0.50 -11.09 12.27
C GLY A 122 -0.92 -10.69 13.68
N ASN A 123 -1.22 -9.42 13.86
CA ASN A 123 -1.71 -8.86 15.11
C ASN A 123 -3.25 -8.97 15.19
N ARG A 124 -3.72 -9.98 15.93
CA ARG A 124 -5.15 -10.28 16.08
C ARG A 124 -5.97 -9.10 16.62
N GLU A 125 -5.44 -8.36 17.58
CA GLU A 125 -6.15 -7.22 18.16
C GLU A 125 -6.23 -6.06 17.17
N ALA A 126 -5.14 -5.75 16.46
CA ALA A 126 -5.15 -4.72 15.41
C ALA A 126 -6.18 -5.04 14.32
N ARG A 127 -6.19 -6.29 13.82
CA ARG A 127 -7.17 -6.77 12.82
C ARG A 127 -8.60 -6.70 13.36
N ARG A 128 -8.82 -7.06 14.64
CA ARG A 128 -10.12 -6.94 15.30
C ARG A 128 -10.63 -5.50 15.27
N VAL A 129 -9.80 -4.53 15.68
CA VAL A 129 -10.21 -3.10 15.70
C VAL A 129 -10.46 -2.57 14.29
N MET A 130 -9.63 -2.95 13.32
CA MET A 130 -9.85 -2.61 11.92
C MET A 130 -11.20 -3.14 11.42
N ASN A 131 -11.50 -4.43 11.67
CA ASN A 131 -12.74 -5.06 11.23
C ASN A 131 -13.98 -4.50 11.94
N GLU A 132 -13.83 -3.99 13.17
CA GLU A 132 -14.89 -3.31 13.92
C GLU A 132 -15.27 -1.99 13.26
N VAL A 133 -14.30 -1.22 12.76
CA VAL A 133 -14.50 0.17 12.32
C VAL A 133 -14.64 0.31 10.80
N PHE A 134 -13.88 -0.50 10.05
CA PHE A 134 -13.81 -0.43 8.60
C PHE A 134 -14.47 -1.63 7.93
N GLU A 135 -14.91 -1.41 6.70
CA GLU A 135 -15.26 -2.44 5.73
C GLU A 135 -14.48 -2.23 4.42
N VAL A 136 -14.33 -3.32 3.67
CA VAL A 136 -13.58 -3.32 2.41
C VAL A 136 -14.47 -2.78 1.29
N ALA A 137 -13.91 -1.91 0.45
CA ALA A 137 -14.55 -1.34 -0.72
C ALA A 137 -13.59 -1.27 -1.91
N ASP A 138 -14.15 -1.01 -3.09
CA ASP A 138 -13.37 -0.67 -4.27
C ASP A 138 -12.73 0.70 -4.08
N ARG A 139 -11.50 0.88 -4.60
CA ARG A 139 -10.76 2.13 -4.42
C ARG A 139 -10.03 2.55 -5.68
N PRO A 140 -10.09 3.84 -6.07
CA PRO A 140 -9.18 4.40 -7.05
C PRO A 140 -7.76 4.47 -6.49
N TRP A 141 -6.82 3.87 -7.21
CA TRP A 141 -5.39 4.01 -7.01
C TRP A 141 -4.84 4.99 -8.02
N ARG A 142 -4.24 6.07 -7.52
CA ARG A 142 -3.73 7.17 -8.33
C ARG A 142 -2.75 6.66 -9.40
N GLY A 143 -3.02 6.96 -10.67
CA GLY A 143 -2.24 6.49 -11.82
C GLY A 143 -2.44 5.02 -12.24
N ILE A 144 -3.19 4.20 -11.50
CA ILE A 144 -3.48 2.79 -11.86
C ILE A 144 -4.95 2.62 -12.27
N GLY A 145 -5.86 3.31 -11.59
CA GLY A 145 -7.31 3.17 -11.77
C GLY A 145 -7.99 2.50 -10.57
N VAL A 146 -9.25 2.11 -10.73
CA VAL A 146 -10.00 1.45 -9.65
C VAL A 146 -9.56 0.00 -9.51
N ILE A 147 -9.12 -0.38 -8.30
CA ILE A 147 -8.82 -1.76 -7.95
C ILE A 147 -9.95 -2.28 -7.05
N PRO A 148 -10.63 -3.39 -7.42
CA PRO A 148 -11.70 -3.95 -6.60
C PRO A 148 -11.21 -4.39 -5.21
N LYS A 149 -12.04 -4.19 -4.20
CA LYS A 149 -11.81 -4.62 -2.80
C LYS A 149 -10.43 -4.22 -2.26
N SER A 150 -9.95 -3.04 -2.63
CA SER A 150 -8.58 -2.58 -2.36
C SER A 150 -8.50 -1.39 -1.43
N GLY A 151 -9.62 -0.91 -0.90
CA GLY A 151 -9.67 0.18 0.06
C GLY A 151 -10.50 -0.14 1.28
N LEU A 152 -10.34 0.72 2.29
CA LEU A 152 -11.14 0.71 3.50
C LEU A 152 -12.09 1.93 3.51
N VAL A 153 -13.31 1.71 3.96
CA VAL A 153 -14.30 2.76 4.25
C VAL A 153 -14.87 2.53 5.64
N LEU A 154 -15.36 3.60 6.29
CA LEU A 154 -16.01 3.47 7.59
C LEU A 154 -17.30 2.68 7.45
N ARG A 155 -17.50 1.71 8.34
CA ARG A 155 -18.78 1.03 8.48
C ARG A 155 -19.89 2.00 8.83
N ARG A 156 -21.13 1.60 8.52
CA ARG A 156 -22.33 2.39 8.76
C ARG A 156 -22.46 2.91 10.20
N GLU A 157 -22.08 2.12 11.20
CA GLU A 157 -22.13 2.48 12.63
C GLU A 157 -21.24 3.68 12.95
N TYR A 158 -20.19 3.90 12.15
CA TYR A 158 -19.23 4.99 12.29
C TYR A 158 -19.41 6.09 11.23
N ALA A 159 -20.49 6.06 10.44
CA ALA A 159 -20.71 6.99 9.32
C ALA A 159 -20.70 8.49 9.72
N ARG A 160 -20.99 8.83 10.98
CA ARG A 160 -20.92 10.21 11.48
C ARG A 160 -19.49 10.79 11.50
N PHE A 161 -18.47 9.93 11.45
CA PHE A 161 -17.06 10.31 11.39
C PHE A 161 -16.53 10.36 9.96
N ASP A 162 -17.32 9.94 8.97
CA ASP A 162 -16.94 9.96 7.57
C ASP A 162 -16.97 11.40 7.06
N ALA A 163 -15.78 11.97 6.84
CA ALA A 163 -15.66 13.35 6.38
C ALA A 163 -16.21 13.53 4.96
N GLU A 164 -16.08 12.52 4.09
CA GLU A 164 -16.58 12.59 2.72
C GLU A 164 -18.10 12.79 2.70
N LYS A 165 -18.81 12.00 3.51
CA LYS A 165 -20.27 12.10 3.68
C LYS A 165 -20.69 13.33 4.46
N ARG A 166 -19.99 13.66 5.55
CA ARG A 166 -20.35 14.79 6.43
C ARG A 166 -20.25 16.14 5.74
N PHE A 167 -19.30 16.30 4.84
CA PHE A 167 -19.06 17.56 4.13
C PHE A 167 -19.50 17.54 2.67
N ASP A 168 -20.10 16.43 2.21
CA ASP A 168 -20.59 16.25 0.84
C ASP A 168 -19.53 16.54 -0.24
N VAL A 169 -18.33 15.95 -0.06
CA VAL A 169 -17.17 16.20 -0.93
C VAL A 169 -16.81 15.03 -1.85
N GLY A 170 -17.60 13.94 -1.83
CA GLY A 170 -17.34 12.75 -2.66
C GLY A 170 -17.40 13.01 -4.18
N HIS A 171 -17.99 14.13 -4.60
CA HIS A 171 -18.05 14.55 -5.99
C HIS A 171 -16.75 15.18 -6.52
N ILE A 172 -15.78 15.49 -5.64
CA ILE A 172 -14.52 16.13 -6.04
C ILE A 172 -13.61 15.11 -6.72
N ALA A 173 -13.40 15.28 -8.02
CA ALA A 173 -12.46 14.46 -8.79
C ALA A 173 -11.07 15.13 -8.85
N PRO A 174 -9.98 14.41 -8.51
CA PRO A 174 -8.64 14.94 -8.66
C PRO A 174 -8.24 15.04 -10.13
N GLN A 175 -7.60 16.16 -10.51
CA GLN A 175 -6.98 16.30 -11.82
C GLN A 175 -5.51 15.88 -11.74
N GLU A 176 -5.16 14.76 -12.37
CA GLU A 176 -3.77 14.30 -12.44
C GLU A 176 -3.01 14.99 -13.58
N SER A 177 -1.71 15.23 -13.37
CA SER A 177 -0.86 15.78 -14.44
C SER A 177 -0.71 14.74 -15.56
N PRO A 178 -0.97 15.10 -16.83
CA PRO A 178 -0.77 14.17 -17.95
C PRO A 178 0.70 13.82 -18.19
N LEU A 179 1.63 14.58 -17.60
CA LEU A 179 3.07 14.30 -17.65
C LEU A 179 3.49 13.23 -16.63
N CYS A 180 2.65 12.96 -15.62
CA CYS A 180 2.99 12.05 -14.54
C CYS A 180 2.82 10.60 -14.96
N ARG A 181 3.92 9.84 -14.95
CA ARG A 181 3.94 8.39 -15.23
C ARG A 181 4.05 7.54 -13.97
N SER A 182 3.54 8.02 -12.84
CA SER A 182 3.66 7.32 -11.54
C SER A 182 2.96 5.96 -11.52
N GLY A 183 1.88 5.79 -12.28
CA GLY A 183 1.21 4.49 -12.43
C GLY A 183 2.15 3.41 -12.97
N GLU A 184 2.85 3.72 -14.06
CA GLU A 184 3.82 2.82 -14.68
C GLU A 184 5.01 2.53 -13.77
N VAL A 185 5.42 3.50 -12.95
CA VAL A 185 6.45 3.30 -11.92
C VAL A 185 5.96 2.32 -10.85
N LEU A 186 4.74 2.52 -10.32
CA LEU A 186 4.15 1.66 -9.29
C LEU A 186 3.91 0.23 -9.80
N GLN A 187 3.65 0.06 -11.10
CA GLN A 187 3.49 -1.25 -11.75
C GLN A 187 4.83 -1.88 -12.18
N GLY A 188 5.96 -1.19 -11.99
CA GLY A 188 7.29 -1.70 -12.38
C GLY A 188 7.57 -1.68 -13.89
N HIS A 189 6.77 -0.96 -14.68
CA HIS A 189 6.98 -0.80 -16.12
C HIS A 189 8.02 0.28 -16.45
N LEU A 190 8.20 1.27 -15.56
CA LEU A 190 9.09 2.41 -15.77
C LEU A 190 9.94 2.66 -14.52
N LYS A 191 11.26 2.85 -14.66
CA LYS A 191 12.06 3.36 -13.54
C LYS A 191 11.81 4.87 -13.38
N PRO A 192 11.83 5.42 -12.16
CA PRO A 192 11.66 6.87 -11.98
C PRO A 192 12.61 7.72 -12.83
N SER A 193 13.87 7.30 -12.98
CA SER A 193 14.88 7.97 -13.82
C SER A 193 14.55 8.01 -15.31
N ASP A 194 13.71 7.08 -15.78
CA ASP A 194 13.32 6.97 -17.19
C ASP A 194 12.06 7.81 -17.49
N CYS A 195 11.46 8.44 -16.48
CA CYS A 195 10.33 9.34 -16.65
C CYS A 195 10.80 10.71 -17.19
N PRO A 196 10.28 11.21 -18.32
CA PRO A 196 10.74 12.47 -18.92
C PRO A 196 10.62 13.71 -18.03
N ALA A 197 9.65 13.71 -17.11
CA ALA A 197 9.41 14.80 -16.18
C ALA A 197 10.30 14.71 -14.92
N PHE A 198 10.95 13.58 -14.66
CA PHE A 198 11.68 13.32 -13.42
C PHE A 198 12.89 14.25 -13.28
N GLY A 199 12.94 14.96 -12.15
CA GLY A 199 14.01 15.91 -11.82
C GLY A 199 14.03 17.18 -12.67
N ARG A 200 13.08 17.33 -13.59
CA ARG A 200 12.84 18.51 -14.42
C ARG A 200 11.57 19.20 -13.94
N GLU A 201 10.43 18.96 -14.58
CA GLU A 201 9.12 19.47 -14.18
C GLU A 201 8.64 18.86 -12.87
N CYS A 202 9.01 17.60 -12.59
CA CYS A 202 8.66 16.87 -11.37
C CYS A 202 9.85 16.80 -10.40
N SER A 203 9.76 17.49 -9.28
CA SER A 203 10.75 17.48 -8.20
C SER A 203 10.05 17.39 -6.83
N PRO A 204 10.76 17.16 -5.71
CA PRO A 204 10.16 17.23 -4.39
C PRO A 204 9.55 18.61 -4.06
N GLN A 205 10.09 19.69 -4.66
CA GLN A 205 9.55 21.05 -4.51
C GLN A 205 8.31 21.30 -5.40
N THR A 206 8.26 20.62 -6.56
CA THR A 206 7.19 20.73 -7.56
C THR A 206 6.71 19.34 -7.99
N PRO A 207 6.07 18.57 -7.11
CA PRO A 207 5.74 17.18 -7.41
C PRO A 207 4.53 17.07 -8.33
N LEU A 208 4.66 16.31 -9.42
CA LEU A 208 3.55 16.03 -10.33
C LEU A 208 2.68 14.83 -9.92
N GLY A 209 3.24 13.91 -9.12
CA GLY A 209 2.61 12.64 -8.74
C GLY A 209 2.89 12.23 -7.30
N ALA A 210 2.03 11.37 -6.75
CA ALA A 210 2.11 10.93 -5.35
C ALA A 210 3.46 10.28 -4.98
N THR A 211 4.10 9.59 -5.94
CA THR A 211 5.41 8.95 -5.74
C THR A 211 6.58 9.93 -5.61
N MET A 212 6.39 11.22 -5.92
CA MET A 212 7.36 12.30 -5.67
C MET A 212 7.02 13.13 -4.41
N VAL A 213 5.75 13.13 -3.98
CA VAL A 213 5.29 13.86 -2.77
C VAL A 213 5.73 13.15 -1.50
N SER A 214 5.53 11.83 -1.44
CA SER A 214 5.85 11.05 -0.23
C SER A 214 7.35 10.81 -0.12
N SER A 215 7.91 10.94 1.08
CA SER A 215 9.29 10.53 1.37
C SER A 215 9.52 9.02 1.19
N GLU A 216 8.45 8.22 1.23
CA GLU A 216 8.47 6.78 0.95
C GLU A 216 8.19 6.48 -0.54
N GLY A 217 7.88 7.49 -1.33
CA GLY A 217 7.57 7.34 -2.74
C GLY A 217 8.79 6.95 -3.57
N ALA A 218 8.63 6.01 -4.50
CA ALA A 218 9.73 5.51 -5.34
C ALA A 218 10.46 6.64 -6.09
N CYS A 219 9.73 7.63 -6.62
CA CYS A 219 10.36 8.76 -7.32
C CYS A 219 11.13 9.66 -6.36
N ALA A 220 10.58 10.00 -5.19
CA ALA A 220 11.30 10.79 -4.20
C ALA A 220 12.58 10.10 -3.71
N ALA A 221 12.52 8.77 -3.48
CA ALA A 221 13.67 7.96 -3.10
C ALA A 221 14.76 7.97 -4.19
N TYR A 222 14.40 7.74 -5.45
CA TYR A 222 15.33 7.86 -6.57
C TYR A 222 15.95 9.26 -6.67
N TYR A 223 15.14 10.31 -6.49
CA TYR A 223 15.63 11.69 -6.57
C TYR A 223 16.66 12.00 -5.49
N ARG A 224 16.44 11.48 -4.27
CA ARG A 224 17.30 11.73 -3.11
C ARG A 224 18.62 10.96 -3.20
N TYR A 225 18.57 9.70 -3.61
CA TYR A 225 19.73 8.80 -3.49
C TYR A 225 20.43 8.49 -4.82
N HIS A 226 19.80 8.75 -5.96
CA HIS A 226 20.35 8.41 -7.28
C HIS A 226 20.84 9.63 -8.09
N ARG A 227 20.95 10.79 -7.45
CA ARG A 227 21.38 12.05 -8.08
C ARG A 227 22.90 12.21 -8.28
N GLN A 228 23.71 11.23 -7.90
CA GLN A 228 25.18 11.32 -7.97
C GLN A 228 25.79 10.96 -9.34
N SER A 229 24.99 10.69 -10.38
CA SER A 229 25.51 10.23 -11.67
C SER A 229 24.85 10.87 -12.90
N LEU A 230 24.34 12.10 -12.77
CA LEU A 230 23.92 12.93 -13.91
C LEU A 230 24.72 14.23 -13.96
#